data_AF-A0A165XXK4-F1
#
_entry.id   AF-A0A165XXK4-F1
#
_cell.length_a   1.000
_cell.length_b   1.000
_cell.length_c   1.000
_cell.angle_alpha   90.00
_cell.angle_beta   90.00
_cell.angle_gamma   90.00
#
_symmetry.space_group_name_H-M   'P 1'
#
loop_
_entity.id
_entity.type
_entity.pdbx_description
1 polymer ?
#
loop_
_entity_poly.entity_id
_entity_poly.type
_entity_poly.pdbx_seq_one_letter_code
_entity_poly.pdbx_strand_id
1 'polypeptide(L)' 'MIIRDVVKFLIDNGPGRTQRQLSVAIFGSDDRGYQQRVNWECRNLTDNGQVACRGAGGINDPYTYYPVTEAAN' A
#
# COMPACT_ATOMS: atom_id res chain seq x y z
N MET A 1 17.59 -2.41 2.26
CA MET A 1 16.36 -2.06 1.53
C MET A 1 15.29 -1.71 2.54
N ILE A 2 14.73 -0.50 2.50
CA ILE A 2 13.67 -0.08 3.41
C ILE A 2 12.33 -0.44 2.75
N ILE A 3 11.55 -1.31 3.38
CA ILE A 3 10.29 -1.82 2.80
C ILE A 3 9.30 -0.68 2.53
N ARG A 4 9.27 0.34 3.39
CA ARG A 4 8.49 1.56 3.20
C ARG A 4 8.69 2.21 1.83
N ASP A 5 9.95 2.40 1.43
CA ASP A 5 10.28 3.06 0.16
C ASP A 5 9.84 2.20 -1.03
N VAL A 6 9.97 0.88 -0.92
CA VAL A 6 9.50 -0.06 -1.95
C VAL A 6 7.98 -0.06 -2.04
N VAL A 7 7.27 -0.07 -0.90
CA VAL A 7 5.80 0.04 -0.86
C VAL A 7 5.36 1.33 -1.54
N LYS A 8 5.98 2.48 -1.20
CA LYS A 8 5.65 3.76 -1.82
C LYS A 8 5.91 3.74 -3.33
N PHE A 9 7.09 3.27 -3.76
CA PHE A 9 7.42 3.15 -5.19
C PHE A 9 6.40 2.30 -5.95
N LEU A 10 5.96 1.18 -5.37
CA LEU A 10 4.97 0.30 -5.97
C LEU A 10 3.57 0.93 -6.03
N ILE A 11 3.21 1.79 -5.08
CA ILE A 11 1.97 2.56 -5.10
C ILE A 11 2.04 3.65 -6.18
N ASP A 12 3.16 4.36 -6.27
CA ASP A 12 3.43 5.40 -7.27
C ASP A 12 3.35 4.86 -8.70
N ASN A 13 3.90 3.66 -8.93
CA ASN A 13 3.97 3.03 -10.27
C ASN A 13 2.83 2.02 -10.53
N GLY A 14 1.88 1.90 -9.60
CA GLY A 14 0.80 0.92 -9.68
C GLY A 14 -0.32 1.27 -8.71
N PRO A 15 -1.02 2.41 -8.90
CA PRO A 15 -2.09 2.85 -8.02
C PRO A 15 -3.24 1.82 -7.98
N GLY A 16 -3.93 1.77 -6.84
CA GLY A 16 -5.07 0.87 -6.61
C GLY A 16 -4.70 -0.52 -6.11
N ARG A 17 -3.42 -0.78 -5.79
CA ARG A 17 -2.99 -2.06 -5.22
C ARG A 17 -3.47 -2.23 -3.79
N THR A 18 -3.80 -3.47 -3.45
CA THR A 18 -4.08 -3.93 -2.08
C THR A 18 -2.79 -4.34 -1.35
N GLN A 19 -2.86 -4.44 -0.02
CA GLN A 19 -1.75 -4.93 0.81
C GLN A 19 -1.28 -6.32 0.37
N ARG A 20 -2.23 -7.18 -0.01
CA ARG A 20 -1.98 -8.51 -0.54
C ARG A 20 -1.11 -8.46 -1.80
N GLN A 21 -1.52 -7.66 -2.77
CA GLN A 21 -0.78 -7.50 -4.02
C GLN A 21 0.61 -6.89 -3.80
N LEU A 22 0.72 -5.93 -2.88
CA LEU A 22 2.00 -5.34 -2.49
C LEU A 22 2.92 -6.37 -1.82
N SER A 23 2.39 -7.21 -0.93
CA SER A 23 3.15 -8.31 -0.31
C SER A 23 3.69 -9.28 -1.34
N VAL A 24 2.83 -9.72 -2.28
CA VAL A 24 3.25 -10.61 -3.37
C VAL A 24 4.31 -9.95 -4.26
N ALA A 25 4.18 -8.67 -4.56
CA ALA A 25 5.16 -7.94 -5.37
C ALA A 25 6.53 -7.78 -4.68
N ILE A 26 6.56 -7.64 -3.35
CA ILE A 26 7.80 -7.43 -2.58
C ILE A 26 8.49 -8.74 -2.24
N PHE A 27 7.72 -9.74 -1.81
CA PHE A 27 8.26 -10.99 -1.24
C PHE A 27 8.05 -12.22 -2.11
N GLY A 28 7.32 -12.09 -3.24
CA GLY A 28 6.96 -13.22 -4.10
C GLY A 28 5.98 -14.20 -3.45
N SER A 29 5.40 -13.85 -2.31
CA SER A 29 4.55 -14.74 -1.50
C SER A 29 3.38 -14.00 -0.87
N ASP A 30 2.29 -14.75 -0.71
CA ASP A 30 1.05 -14.33 -0.06
C ASP A 30 1.01 -14.68 1.44
N ASP A 31 2.18 -14.74 2.07
CA ASP A 31 2.32 -15.06 3.48
C ASP A 31 1.69 -13.99 4.38
N ARG A 32 0.92 -14.41 5.39
CA ARG A 32 0.21 -13.50 6.30
C ARG A 32 1.15 -12.59 7.10
N GLY A 33 2.35 -13.05 7.45
CA GLY A 33 3.36 -12.26 8.15
C GLY A 33 3.90 -11.13 7.27
N TYR A 34 4.12 -11.39 5.98
CA TYR A 34 4.53 -10.35 5.03
C TYR A 34 3.41 -9.34 4.76
N GLN A 35 2.16 -9.79 4.65
CA GLN A 35 1.02 -8.89 4.56
C GLN A 35 0.92 -7.96 5.77
N GLN A 36 1.10 -8.47 7.00
CA GLN A 36 1.09 -7.64 8.22
C GLN A 36 2.20 -6.58 8.20
N ARG A 37 3.39 -6.94 7.69
CA ARG A 37 4.50 -5.99 7.56
C ARG A 37 4.16 -4.89 6.56
N VAL A 38 3.60 -5.23 5.40
CA VAL A 38 3.14 -4.26 4.39
C VAL A 38 2.01 -3.39 4.93
N ASN A 39 1.06 -3.96 5.68
CA ASN A 39 -0.02 -3.21 6.32
C ASN A 39 0.53 -2.11 7.23
N TRP A 40 1.54 -2.42 8.05
CA TRP A 40 2.15 -1.45 8.95
C TRP A 40 2.78 -0.28 8.17
N GLU A 41 3.49 -0.57 7.07
CA GLU A 41 4.07 0.47 6.22
C GLU A 41 3.01 1.28 5.47
N CYS A 42 1.99 0.63 4.90
CA CYS A 42 0.87 1.31 4.24
C CYS A 42 0.14 2.26 5.20
N ARG A 43 -0.09 1.81 6.44
CA ARG A 43 -0.69 2.63 7.48
C ARG A 43 0.20 3.82 7.84
N ASN A 44 1.50 3.59 8.05
CA ASN A 44 2.45 4.67 8.32
C ASN A 44 2.50 5.70 7.19
N LEU A 45 2.51 5.26 5.93
CA LEU A 45 2.49 6.16 4.77
C LEU A 45 1.17 6.94 4.67
N THR A 46 0.04 6.32 5.00
CA THR A 46 -1.29 6.97 4.99
C THR A 46 -1.40 7.99 6.12
N ASP A 47 -1.00 7.61 7.34
CA ASP A 47 -1.04 8.47 8.54
C ASP A 47 -0.13 9.70 8.36
N ASN A 48 0.97 9.57 7.60
CA ASN A 48 1.86 10.67 7.24
C ASN A 48 1.42 11.45 5.99
N GLY A 49 0.27 11.14 5.40
CA GLY A 49 -0.24 11.83 4.20
C GLY A 49 0.61 11.64 2.95
N GLN A 50 1.43 10.60 2.87
CA GLN A 50 2.29 10.33 1.71
C GLN A 50 1.60 9.48 0.64
N VAL A 51 0.58 8.73 1.02
CA VAL A 51 -0.29 7.96 0.12
C VAL A 51 -1.73 8.10 0.59
N ALA A 52 -2.68 7.96 -0.33
CA ALA A 52 -4.10 7.91 -0.02
C ALA A 52 -4.57 6.45 0.07
N CYS A 53 -5.40 6.15 1.06
CA CYS A 53 -6.09 4.88 1.21
C CYS A 53 -7.58 5.04 0.84
N ARG A 54 -8.12 4.09 0.07
CA ARG A 54 -9.54 4.02 -0.30
C ARG A 54 -10.11 2.64 0.03
N GLY A 55 -11.43 2.57 0.16
CA GLY A 55 -12.16 1.36 0.55
C GLY A 55 -12.29 1.22 2.07
N ALA A 56 -13.10 0.26 2.52
CA ALA A 56 -13.45 0.03 3.92
C ALA A 56 -12.64 -1.09 4.60
N GLY A 57 -11.78 -1.80 3.87
CA GLY A 57 -10.97 -2.90 4.41
C GLY A 57 -11.72 -4.23 4.55
N GLY A 58 -12.92 -4.34 3.98
CA GLY A 58 -13.72 -5.56 3.99
C GLY A 58 -13.35 -6.52 2.85
N ILE A 59 -13.84 -7.77 2.91
CA ILE A 59 -13.60 -8.77 1.85
C ILE A 59 -14.11 -8.32 0.48
N ASN A 60 -15.21 -7.57 0.46
CA ASN A 60 -15.83 -7.04 -0.77
C ASN A 60 -15.39 -5.61 -1.11
N ASP A 61 -14.64 -4.96 -0.21
CA ASP A 61 -14.15 -3.59 -0.39
C ASP A 61 -12.79 -3.42 0.32
N PRO A 62 -11.73 -4.07 -0.20
CA PRO A 62 -10.43 -4.08 0.43
C PRO A 62 -9.78 -2.71 0.38
N TYR A 63 -8.86 -2.45 1.30
CA TYR A 63 -8.05 -1.24 1.23
C TYR A 63 -7.18 -1.24 -0.04
N THR A 64 -7.28 -0.14 -0.78
CA THR A 64 -6.49 0.13 -1.99
C THR A 64 -5.72 1.44 -1.82
N TYR A 65 -4.48 1.46 -2.30
CA TYR A 65 -3.54 2.56 -2.06
C TYR A 65 -3.21 3.32 -3.34
N TYR A 66 -3.15 4.64 -3.22
CA TYR A 66 -2.93 5.56 -4.34
C TYR A 66 -1.88 6.60 -3.94
N PRO A 67 -1.13 7.16 -4.90
CA PRO A 67 -0.37 8.37 -4.67
C PRO A 67 -1.29 9.47 -4.18
N VAL A 68 -0.79 10.32 -3.28
CA VAL A 68 -1.43 11.62 -3.10
C VAL A 68 -1.22 12.38 -4.40
N THR A 69 -2.28 12.57 -5.18
CA THR A 69 -2.24 13.56 -6.26
C THR A 69 -1.97 14.89 -5.59
N GLU A 70 -0.81 15.50 -5.85
CA GLU A 70 -0.68 16.94 -5.66
C GLU A 70 -1.90 17.54 -6.38
N ALA A 71 -2.68 18.35 -5.66
CA ALA A 71 -3.67 19.17 -6.32
C ALA A 71 -2.91 19.93 -7.42
N ALA A 72 -3.23 19.63 -8.67
CA ALA A 72 -2.77 20.44 -9.79
C ALA A 72 -3.30 21.85 -9.53
N ASN A 73 -2.42 22.71 -9.01
CA ASN A 73 -2.61 24.16 -8.98
C ASN A 73 -2.39 24.70 -10.40
#